data_AF-A0A6J2MNB5-F1
#
_entry.id   AF-A0A6J2MNB5-F1
#
_cell.length_a   1.000
_cell.length_b   1.000
_cell.length_c   1.000
_cell.angle_alpha   90.00
_cell.angle_beta   90.00
_cell.angle_gamma   90.00
#
_symmetry.space_group_name_H-M   'P 1'
#
loop_
_entity.id
_entity.type
_entity.pdbx_description
1 polymer ?
#
loop_
_entity_poly.entity_id
_entity_poly.type
_entity_poly.pdbx_seq_one_letter_code
_entity_poly.pdbx_strand_id
1 'polypeptide(L)'
;MLPDLSSPPSRYIKLLLLALAVLVVLPQASPDGWVRMCNYNTGQCRTACKENEKEKEKCTGKKVCCIPLKKPKSQVFSRHNS
;
A
#
# COMPACT_ATOMS: atom_id res chain seq x y z
N MET A 1 -9.50 39.16 19.57
CA MET A 1 -10.64 38.23 19.65
C MET A 1 -10.14 36.87 19.19
N LEU A 2 -9.92 35.93 20.13
CA LEU A 2 -9.60 34.54 19.79
C LEU A 2 -10.93 33.83 19.48
N PRO A 3 -11.07 33.09 18.37
CA PRO A 3 -12.28 32.34 18.11
C PRO A 3 -12.44 31.24 19.17
N ASP A 4 -13.57 31.29 19.87
CA ASP A 4 -13.95 30.33 20.90
C ASP A 4 -14.35 29.02 20.21
N LEU A 5 -13.43 28.04 20.19
CA LEU A 5 -13.62 26.73 19.57
C LEU A 5 -14.32 25.71 20.51
N SER A 6 -15.01 26.16 21.56
CA SER A 6 -15.49 25.28 22.64
C SER A 6 -16.93 24.77 22.50
N SER A 7 -17.48 24.70 21.28
CA SER A 7 -18.74 23.96 21.06
C SER A 7 -18.47 22.46 20.90
N PRO A 8 -19.14 21.57 21.66
CA PRO A 8 -18.94 20.13 21.51
C PRO A 8 -19.31 19.72 20.08
N PRO A 9 -18.42 19.01 19.37
CA PRO A 9 -18.68 18.63 17.99
C PRO A 9 -19.97 17.84 17.93
N SER A 10 -20.87 18.25 17.04
CA SER A 10 -22.09 17.50 16.72
C SER A 10 -21.75 16.02 16.55
N ARG A 11 -22.66 15.12 16.96
CA ARG A 11 -22.46 13.66 16.88
C ARG A 11 -21.94 13.22 15.50
N TYR A 12 -22.39 13.89 14.44
CA TYR A 12 -21.93 13.68 13.07
C TYR A 12 -20.43 13.99 12.87
N ILE A 13 -19.96 15.13 13.39
CA ILE A 13 -18.55 15.53 13.32
C ILE A 13 -17.67 14.53 14.07
N LYS A 14 -18.13 14.03 15.23
CA LYS A 14 -17.41 12.99 15.98
C LYS A 14 -17.24 11.71 15.15
N LEU A 15 -18.29 11.28 14.43
CA LEU A 15 -18.24 10.12 13.55
C LEU A 15 -17.29 10.33 12.36
N LEU A 16 -17.31 11.53 11.75
CA LEU A 16 -16.38 11.87 10.68
C LEU A 16 -14.93 11.83 11.13
N LEU A 17 -14.63 12.36 12.32
CA LEU A 17 -13.28 12.33 12.89
C LEU A 17 -12.81 10.90 13.17
N LEU A 18 -13.69 10.04 13.70
CA LEU A 18 -13.40 8.63 13.92
C LEU A 18 -13.14 7.91 12.59
N ALA A 19 -13.98 8.13 11.58
CA ALA A 19 -13.78 7.56 10.25
C ALA A 19 -12.44 8.00 9.64
N LEU A 20 -12.10 9.29 9.77
CA LEU A 20 -10.84 9.83 9.29
C LEU A 20 -9.63 9.19 10.01
N ALA A 21 -9.71 9.04 11.33
CA ALA A 21 -8.66 8.37 12.10
C ALA A 21 -8.45 6.91 11.64
N VAL A 22 -9.54 6.18 11.41
CA VAL A 22 -9.51 4.81 10.87
C VAL A 22 -8.86 4.79 9.49
N LEU A 23 -9.29 5.66 8.57
CA LEU A 23 -8.71 5.81 7.22
C LEU A 23 -7.19 6.09 7.22
N VAL A 24 -6.69 6.85 8.20
CA VAL A 24 -5.25 7.15 8.35
C VAL A 24 -4.46 5.96 8.91
N VAL A 25 -5.08 5.15 9.78
CA VAL A 25 -4.42 4.00 10.42
C VAL A 25 -4.39 2.77 9.51
N LEU A 26 -5.44 2.53 8.71
CA LEU A 26 -5.51 1.39 7.78
C LEU A 26 -4.27 1.20 6.88
N PRO A 27 -3.73 2.24 6.21
CA PRO A 27 -2.57 2.07 5.33
C PRO A 27 -1.28 1.70 6.08
N GLN A 28 -1.18 2.00 7.38
CA GLN A 28 -0.02 1.64 8.21
C GLN A 28 -0.12 0.20 8.75
N ALA A 29 -1.34 -0.34 8.86
CA ALA A 29 -1.61 -1.70 9.33
C ALA A 29 -1.36 -2.79 8.27
N SER A 30 -1.02 -2.43 7.02
CA SER A 30 -0.53 -3.37 6.02
C SER A 30 0.96 -3.63 6.28
N PRO A 31 1.35 -4.83 6.80
CA PRO A 31 2.76 -5.19 6.91
C PRO A 31 3.45 -5.29 5.53
N ASP A 32 2.66 -5.43 4.46
CA ASP A 32 3.08 -5.27 3.07
C ASP A 32 2.80 -3.84 2.60
N GLY A 33 3.34 -2.87 3.32
CA GLY A 33 3.33 -1.47 2.92
C GLY A 33 3.89 -1.36 1.50
N TRP A 34 3.00 -1.05 0.55
CA TRP A 34 3.25 -0.74 -0.86
C TRP A 34 4.27 -1.69 -1.52
N VAL A 35 3.78 -2.69 -2.26
CA VAL A 35 4.62 -3.58 -3.07
C VAL A 35 5.63 -2.75 -3.86
N ARG A 36 6.88 -2.74 -3.40
CA ARG A 36 7.92 -1.91 -3.99
C ARG A 36 8.32 -2.55 -5.29
N MET A 37 7.99 -1.88 -6.39
CA MET A 37 8.33 -2.35 -7.73
C MET A 37 9.82 -2.13 -8.00
N CYS A 38 10.42 -3.01 -8.80
CA CYS A 38 11.82 -2.94 -9.21
C CYS A 38 11.95 -3.26 -10.70
N ASN A 39 13.14 -3.08 -11.28
CA ASN A 39 13.40 -3.30 -12.69
C ASN A 39 12.35 -2.64 -13.62
N TYR A 40 12.18 -1.31 -13.56
CA TYR A 40 11.21 -0.58 -14.38
C TYR A 40 9.76 -1.11 -14.29
N ASN A 41 9.27 -1.38 -13.08
CA ASN A 41 7.95 -1.94 -12.82
C ASN A 41 7.68 -3.33 -13.43
N THR A 42 8.73 -4.06 -13.80
CA THR A 42 8.59 -5.45 -14.29
C THR A 42 8.81 -6.49 -13.20
N GLY A 43 9.29 -6.10 -12.02
CA GLY A 43 9.50 -6.98 -10.88
C GLY A 43 8.97 -6.39 -9.57
N GLN A 44 8.96 -7.21 -8.53
CA GLN A 44 8.54 -6.85 -7.17
C GLN A 44 9.63 -7.19 -6.16
N CYS A 45 9.84 -6.29 -5.19
CA CYS A 45 10.76 -6.51 -4.08
C CYS A 45 10.12 -7.43 -3.03
N ARG A 46 10.71 -8.61 -2.83
CA ARG A 46 10.24 -9.63 -1.87
C ARG A 46 11.42 -10.14 -1.05
N THR A 47 11.17 -10.78 0.08
CA THR A 47 12.24 -11.43 0.87
C THR A 47 12.81 -12.66 0.14
N ALA A 48 11.95 -13.39 -0.60
CA ALA A 48 12.32 -14.51 -1.44
C ALA A 48 11.43 -14.53 -2.70
N CYS A 49 11.99 -15.00 -3.81
CA CYS A 49 11.26 -15.14 -5.08
C CYS A 49 10.51 -16.48 -5.14
N LYS A 50 9.42 -16.53 -5.91
CA LYS A 50 8.69 -17.77 -6.21
C LYS A 50 9.46 -18.61 -7.23
N GLU A 51 9.17 -19.91 -7.32
CA GLU A 51 9.79 -20.82 -8.31
C GLU A 51 9.65 -20.35 -9.76
N ASN A 52 8.60 -19.57 -10.07
CA ASN A 52 8.33 -19.03 -11.41
C ASN A 52 8.87 -17.60 -11.62
N GLU A 53 9.74 -17.13 -10.73
CA GLU A 53 10.39 -15.82 -10.78
C GLU A 53 11.91 -15.97 -10.81
N LYS A 54 12.60 -15.02 -11.43
CA LYS A 54 14.06 -14.89 -11.34
C LYS A 54 14.43 -13.78 -10.39
N GLU A 55 15.43 -14.03 -9.57
CA GLU A 55 16.11 -12.98 -8.80
C GLU A 55 16.99 -12.15 -9.75
N LYS A 56 17.00 -10.83 -9.54
CA LYS A 56 17.86 -9.91 -10.34
C LYS A 56 18.76 -9.05 -9.47
N GLU A 57 18.21 -7.99 -8.91
CA GLU A 57 18.96 -6.99 -8.13
C GLU A 57 18.47 -6.98 -6.68
N LYS A 58 19.32 -6.54 -5.74
CA LYS A 58 18.89 -6.34 -4.35
C LYS A 58 18.00 -5.10 -4.28
N CYS A 59 16.89 -5.23 -3.57
CA CYS A 59 16.08 -4.08 -3.18
C CYS A 59 16.60 -3.48 -1.86
N THR A 60 16.04 -2.35 -1.43
CA THR A 60 16.34 -1.79 -0.11
C THR A 60 16.01 -2.80 1.00
N GLY A 61 16.95 -2.97 1.94
CA GLY A 61 16.84 -3.92 3.04
C GLY A 61 17.28 -5.34 2.65
N LYS A 62 16.78 -6.35 3.36
CA LYS A 62 17.05 -7.78 3.07
C LYS A 62 16.10 -8.36 2.00
N LYS A 63 15.66 -7.52 1.05
CA LYS A 63 14.72 -7.89 -0.02
C LYS A 63 15.44 -7.98 -1.35
N VAL A 64 14.93 -8.83 -2.24
CA VAL A 64 15.44 -9.06 -3.60
C VAL A 64 14.36 -8.73 -4.63
N CYS A 65 14.78 -8.31 -5.81
CA CYS A 65 13.90 -8.03 -6.94
C CYS A 65 13.55 -9.33 -7.66
N CYS A 66 12.27 -9.71 -7.62
CA CYS A 66 11.74 -10.89 -8.27
C CYS A 66 11.01 -10.51 -9.55
N ILE A 67 11.45 -11.08 -10.68
CA ILE A 67 10.88 -10.81 -12.00
C ILE A 67 10.24 -12.11 -12.52
N PRO A 68 8.97 -12.10 -12.95
CA PRO A 68 8.33 -13.30 -13.48
C PRO A 68 9.06 -13.81 -14.74
N LEU A 69 9.33 -15.11 -14.78
CA LEU A 69 10.01 -15.77 -15.91
C LEU A 69 9.14 -15.79 -17.18
N LYS A 70 7.81 -15.80 -17.01
CA LYS A 70 6.82 -15.67 -18.10
C LYS A 70 6.30 -14.24 -18.11
N LYS A 71 6.02 -13.69 -19.30
CA LYS A 71 5.36 -12.37 -19.44
C LYS A 71 4.14 -12.36 -18.50
N PRO A 72 4.02 -11.39 -17.58
CA PRO A 72 2.81 -11.30 -16.80
C PRO A 72 1.66 -11.13 -17.79
N LYS A 73 0.69 -12.06 -17.78
CA LYS A 73 -0.65 -11.70 -18.23
C LYS A 73 -1.00 -10.50 -17.35
N SER A 74 -1.11 -9.36 -18.03
CA SER A 74 -1.25 -8.02 -17.50
C SER A 74 -2.00 -7.96 -16.18
N GLN A 75 -1.68 -6.94 -15.38
CA GLN A 75 -2.51 -6.38 -14.31
C GLN A 75 -3.92 -5.99 -14.83
N VAL A 76 -4.71 -6.97 -15.30
CA VAL A 76 -6.15 -6.88 -15.57
C VAL A 76 -6.84 -7.55 -14.39
N PHE A 77 -6.63 -6.99 -13.21
CA PHE A 77 -7.38 -7.15 -11.95
C PHE A 77 -6.61 -6.27 -10.96
N SER A 78 -6.90 -4.97 -10.81
CA SER A 78 -8.17 -4.45 -10.34
C SER A 78 -8.42 -3.01 -10.83
N ARG A 79 -9.05 -2.86 -11.99
CA ARG A 79 -10.16 -1.90 -12.11
C ARG A 79 -11.41 -2.75 -11.87
N HIS A 80 -12.05 -2.60 -10.72
CA HIS A 80 -13.49 -2.81 -10.46
C HIS A 80 -13.74 -3.00 -8.96
N ASN A 81 -14.23 -1.94 -8.32
CA ASN A 81 -15.48 -1.97 -7.54
C ASN A 81 -15.89 -0.49 -7.41
N SER A 82 -16.71 0.02 -8.34
CA SER A 82 -18.17 0.21 -8.21
C SER A 82 -18.53 1.16 -7.07
#